data_AF-A0A4Y2BT17-F1
#
_entry.id   AF-A0A4Y2BT17-F1
#
_cell.length_a   1.000
_cell.length_b   1.000
_cell.length_c   1.000
_cell.angle_alpha   90.00
_cell.angle_beta   90.00
_cell.angle_gamma   90.00
#
_symmetry.space_group_name_H-M   'P 1'
#
loop_
_entity.id
_entity.type
_entity.pdbx_description
1 polymer ?
#
loop_
_entity_poly.entity_id
_entity_poly.type
_entity_poly.pdbx_seq_one_letter_code
_entity_poly.pdbx_strand_id
1 'polypeptide(L)'
;MITKTWLRTKHVPVLEWPAASPDLFPIENIWRITKRNMAQRRPLNIQQLQDYLRQEWEKISTDTWSCLVPSMSERLVAIIRRKGDATSW
;
A
#
# COMPACT_ATOMS: atom_id res chain seq x y z
N MET A 1 2.87 -20.92 -14.80
CA MET A 1 3.34 -19.52 -14.66
C MET A 1 4.60 -19.47 -13.84
N ILE A 2 5.66 -18.88 -14.37
CA ILE A 2 7.00 -18.80 -13.77
C ILE A 2 6.95 -18.19 -12.36
N THR A 3 6.16 -17.14 -12.14
CA THR A 3 6.04 -16.45 -10.85
C THR A 3 5.50 -17.34 -9.73
N LYS A 4 4.45 -18.13 -9.97
CA LYS A 4 3.88 -19.03 -8.95
C LYS A 4 4.86 -20.14 -8.57
N THR A 5 5.60 -20.66 -9.54
CA THR A 5 6.64 -21.67 -9.28
C THR A 5 7.79 -21.07 -8.47
N TRP A 6 8.26 -19.87 -8.82
CA TRP A 6 9.32 -19.19 -8.09
C TRP A 6 8.95 -18.91 -6.63
N LEU A 7 7.74 -18.40 -6.36
CA LEU A 7 7.27 -18.15 -4.99
C LEU A 7 7.25 -19.43 -4.15
N ARG A 8 6.82 -20.55 -4.74
CA ARG A 8 6.85 -21.87 -4.10
C ARG A 8 8.27 -22.33 -3.81
N THR A 9 9.19 -22.25 -4.79
CA THR A 9 10.59 -22.62 -4.61
C THR A 9 11.27 -21.79 -3.53
N LYS A 10 10.90 -20.50 -3.40
CA LYS A 10 11.41 -19.60 -2.37
C LYS A 10 10.67 -19.69 -1.03
N HIS A 11 9.69 -20.59 -0.90
CA HIS A 11 8.88 -20.76 0.31
C HIS A 11 8.24 -19.44 0.79
N VAL A 12 7.87 -18.57 -0.14
CA VAL A 12 7.21 -17.30 0.18
C VAL A 12 5.73 -17.57 0.44
N PRO A 13 5.20 -17.29 1.65
CA PRO A 13 3.77 -17.42 1.91
C PRO A 13 3.00 -16.41 1.07
N VAL A 14 1.97 -16.87 0.37
CA VAL A 14 1.11 -16.04 -0.47
C VAL A 14 -0.25 -15.92 0.21
N LEU A 15 -0.64 -14.69 0.53
CA LEU A 15 -1.96 -14.38 1.04
C LEU A 15 -2.99 -14.50 -0.08
N GLU A 16 -4.12 -15.17 0.17
CA GLU A 16 -5.26 -15.13 -0.76
C GLU A 16 -5.89 -13.74 -0.73
N TRP A 17 -5.97 -13.11 -1.91
CA TRP A 17 -6.47 -11.75 -2.04
C TRP A 17 -7.76 -11.71 -2.87
N PRO A 18 -8.85 -11.12 -2.37
CA PRO A 18 -10.06 -10.96 -3.13
C PRO A 18 -9.87 -9.98 -4.30
N ALA A 19 -10.50 -10.27 -5.44
CA ALA A 19 -10.50 -9.35 -6.57
C ALA A 19 -11.15 -8.01 -6.19
N ALA A 20 -10.73 -6.93 -6.86
CA ALA A 20 -11.31 -5.59 -6.71
C ALA A 20 -11.39 -5.05 -5.26
N SER A 21 -10.43 -5.43 -4.40
CA SER A 21 -10.39 -4.99 -3.00
C SER A 21 -9.19 -4.07 -2.71
N PRO A 22 -9.15 -2.84 -3.28
CA PRO A 22 -8.08 -1.88 -2.98
C PRO A 22 -8.14 -1.39 -1.53
N ASP A 23 -9.33 -1.34 -0.94
CA ASP A 23 -9.57 -0.93 0.45
C ASP A 23 -8.77 -1.76 1.46
N LEU A 24 -8.51 -3.03 1.11
CA LEU A 24 -7.72 -3.94 1.91
C LEU A 24 -6.22 -3.66 1.84
N PHE A 25 -5.72 -2.83 0.93
CA PHE A 25 -4.28 -2.69 0.73
C PHE A 25 -3.71 -1.50 1.53
N PRO A 26 -3.01 -1.72 2.67
CA PRO A 26 -2.63 -0.62 3.56
C PRO A 26 -1.69 0.40 2.91
N ILE A 27 -0.89 -0.05 1.94
CA ILE A 27 0.04 0.81 1.22
C ILE A 27 -0.66 1.85 0.33
N GLU A 28 -1.95 1.69 0.00
CA GLU A 28 -2.70 2.76 -0.69
C GLU A 28 -2.70 4.07 0.13
N ASN A 29 -2.74 3.96 1.46
CA ASN A 29 -2.61 5.12 2.34
C ASN A 29 -1.22 5.76 2.25
N ILE A 30 -0.18 4.95 2.15
CA ILE A 30 1.19 5.41 1.93
C ILE A 30 1.32 6.10 0.57
N TRP A 31 0.75 5.52 -0.49
CA TRP A 31 0.73 6.15 -1.81
C TRP A 31 0.01 7.48 -1.82
N ARG A 32 -1.09 7.60 -1.07
CA ARG A 32 -1.81 8.87 -0.89
C ARG A 32 -0.94 9.93 -0.21
N ILE A 33 -0.21 9.56 0.85
CA ILE A 33 0.73 10.47 1.54
C ILE A 33 1.83 10.91 0.58
N THR A 34 2.50 9.97 -0.09
CA THR A 34 3.59 10.27 -1.03
C THR A 34 3.12 11.17 -2.17
N LYS A 35 1.96 10.88 -2.78
CA LYS A 35 1.38 11.72 -3.84
C LYS A 35 1.11 13.15 -3.35
N ARG A 36 0.56 13.29 -2.15
CA ARG A 36 0.27 14.61 -1.56
C ARG A 36 1.55 15.42 -1.34
N ASN A 37 2.60 14.80 -0.82
CA ASN A 37 3.87 15.49 -0.58
C ASN A 37 4.57 15.86 -1.90
N MET A 38 4.54 14.95 -2.88
CA MET A 38 5.13 15.18 -4.19
C MET A 38 4.45 16.31 -4.98
N ALA A 39 3.15 16.53 -4.78
CA ALA A 39 2.42 17.63 -5.42
C ALA A 39 3.03 19.01 -5.11
N GLN A 40 3.69 19.16 -3.95
CA GLN A 40 4.34 20.42 -3.56
C GLN A 40 5.74 20.58 -4.18
N ARG A 41 6.42 19.49 -4.54
CA ARG A 41 7.82 19.51 -4.99
C ARG A 41 8.02 19.80 -6.47
N ARG A 42 7.00 19.54 -7.32
CA ARG A 42 6.99 19.88 -8.76
C ARG A 42 8.30 19.54 -9.50
N PRO A 43 8.71 18.26 -9.57
CA PRO A 43 9.94 17.87 -10.27
C PRO A 43 9.86 18.21 -11.77
N LEU A 44 10.97 18.66 -12.34
CA LEU A 44 11.06 19.10 -13.74
C LEU A 44 11.61 18.02 -14.69
N ASN A 45 12.17 16.94 -14.12
CA ASN A 45 12.72 15.82 -14.88
C ASN A 45 12.68 14.52 -14.06
N ILE A 46 13.01 13.41 -14.71
CA ILE A 46 12.96 12.06 -14.12
C ILE A 46 13.93 11.93 -12.94
N GLN A 47 15.12 12.51 -13.03
CA GLN A 47 16.12 12.44 -11.95
C GLN A 47 15.59 13.12 -10.67
N GLN A 48 15.09 14.35 -10.81
CA GLN A 48 14.47 15.08 -9.69
C GLN A 48 13.26 14.34 -9.12
N LEU A 49 12.42 13.74 -9.99
CA LEU A 49 11.29 12.93 -9.54
C LEU A 49 11.76 11.76 -8.67
N GLN A 50 12.79 11.02 -9.10
CA GLN A 50 13.34 9.89 -8.36
C GLN A 50 13.94 10.33 -7.02
N ASP A 51 14.71 11.40 -7.01
CA ASP A 51 15.36 11.91 -5.80
C ASP A 51 14.33 12.40 -4.78
N TYR A 52 13.31 13.13 -5.25
CA TYR A 52 12.23 13.61 -4.39
C TYR A 52 11.36 12.48 -3.85
N LEU A 53 11.04 11.48 -4.68
CA LEU A 53 10.30 10.30 -4.22
C LEU A 53 11.06 9.54 -3.13
N ARG A 54 12.38 9.37 -3.29
CA ARG A 54 13.22 8.73 -2.27
C ARG A 54 13.20 9.50 -0.96
N GLN A 55 13.42 10.82 -1.02
CA GLN A 55 13.38 11.69 0.16
C GLN A 55 12.02 11.66 0.86
N GLU A 56 10.91 11.71 0.11
CA GLU A 56 9.57 11.64 0.71
C GLU A 56 9.27 10.27 1.28
N TRP A 57 9.75 9.20 0.66
CA TRP A 57 9.62 7.83 1.19
C TRP A 57 10.38 7.66 2.51
N GLU A 58 11.61 8.14 2.59
CA GLU A 58 12.46 8.07 3.80
C GLU A 58 11.91 8.89 4.97
N LYS A 59 11.10 9.92 4.70
CA LYS A 59 10.42 10.72 5.73
C LYS A 59 9.22 10.02 6.36
N ILE A 60 8.69 8.97 5.76
CA ILE A 60 7.53 8.26 6.31
C ILE A 60 7.95 7.57 7.59
N SER A 61 7.44 8.05 8.72
CA SER A 61 7.80 7.51 10.03
C SER A 61 7.36 6.06 10.18
N THR A 62 8.11 5.31 10.99
CA THR A 62 7.73 3.96 11.44
C THR A 62 6.38 3.95 12.14
N ASP A 63 5.99 5.04 12.79
CA ASP A 63 4.69 5.17 13.46
C ASP A 63 3.54 5.14 12.46
N THR A 64 3.72 5.78 11.30
CA THR A 64 2.73 5.75 10.21
C THR A 64 2.47 4.30 9.76
N TRP A 65 3.54 3.51 9.62
CA TRP A 65 3.42 2.08 9.30
C TRP A 65 2.78 1.28 10.43
N SER A 66 3.13 1.60 11.67
CA SER A 66 2.64 0.92 12.87
C SER A 66 1.15 1.17 13.13
N CYS A 67 0.58 2.26 12.61
CA CYS A 67 -0.87 2.47 12.62
C CYS A 67 -1.60 1.76 11.46
N LEU A 68 -0.96 1.64 10.29
CA LEU A 68 -1.59 1.10 9.10
C LEU A 68 -1.73 -0.42 9.12
N VAL A 69 -0.70 -1.13 9.58
CA VAL A 69 -0.71 -2.61 9.59
C VAL A 69 -1.82 -3.15 10.51
N PRO A 70 -1.99 -2.68 11.76
CA PRO A 70 -3.08 -3.15 12.63
C PRO A 70 -4.48 -2.81 12.10
N SER A 71 -4.64 -1.72 11.32
CA SER A 71 -5.94 -1.35 10.75
C SER A 71 -6.53 -2.43 9.81
N MET A 72 -5.71 -3.36 9.32
CA MET A 72 -6.16 -4.45 8.45
C MET A 72 -7.29 -5.28 9.03
N SER A 73 -7.22 -5.59 10.33
CA SER A 73 -8.26 -6.35 11.01
C SER A 73 -9.59 -5.59 11.00
N GLU A 74 -9.56 -4.28 11.20
CA GLU A 74 -10.75 -3.42 11.19
C GLU A 74 -11.34 -3.29 9.78
N ARG A 75 -10.49 -3.19 8.75
CA ARG A 75 -10.91 -3.19 7.34
C ARG A 75 -11.63 -4.48 6.96
N LEU A 76 -11.07 -5.63 7.35
CA LEU A 76 -11.68 -6.93 7.12
C LEU A 76 -13.05 -7.04 7.79
N VAL A 77 -13.17 -6.59 9.04
CA VAL A 77 -14.45 -6.53 9.75
C VAL A 77 -15.46 -5.62 9.03
N ALA A 78 -15.02 -4.47 8.52
CA ALA A 78 -15.88 -3.56 7.77
C ALA A 78 -16.40 -4.20 6.46
N ILE A 79 -15.54 -4.91 5.71
CA ILE A 79 -15.95 -5.61 4.49
C ILE A 79 -16.94 -6.73 4.79
N ILE A 80 -16.69 -7.52 5.84
CA ILE A 80 -17.61 -8.59 6.26
C ILE A 80 -18.98 -8.01 6.60
N ARG A 81 -19.02 -6.89 7.36
CA ARG A 81 -20.27 -6.19 7.68
C ARG A 81 -21.01 -5.68 6.45
N ARG A 82 -20.29 -5.24 5.43
CA ARG A 82 -20.85 -4.79 4.13
C ARG A 82 -21.06 -5.93 3.13
N LYS A 83 -20.88 -7.19 3.54
CA LYS A 83 -21.05 -8.38 2.69
C LYS A 83 -20.20 -8.34 1.41
N GLY A 84 -18.98 -7.79 1.50
CA GLY A 84 -18.07 -7.69 0.36
C GLY A 84 -18.19 -6.39 -0.45
N ASP A 85 -19.10 -5.49 -0.09
CA ASP A 85 -19.22 -4.17 -0.74
C ASP A 85 -18.16 -3.17 -0.24
N ALA A 86 -17.93 -2.11 -1.01
CA ALA A 86 -16.88 -1.12 -0.79
C ALA A 86 -16.96 -0.47 0.59
N THR A 87 -15.82 -0.16 1.20
CA THR A 87 -15.71 0.49 2.50
C THR A 87 -15.17 1.91 2.36
N SER A 88 -15.10 2.67 3.45
CA SER A 88 -14.62 4.06 3.45
C SER A 88 -13.14 4.20 3.83
N TRP A 89 -12.36 3.10 3.71
CA TRP A 89 -10.97 2.99 4.18
C TRP A 89 -9.92 3.50 3.19
#